data_AF-A0AAN7KQQ2-F1
#
_entry.id   AF-A0AAN7KQQ2-F1
#
_cell.length_a   1.000
_cell.length_b   1.000
_cell.length_c   1.000
_cell.angle_alpha   90.00
_cell.angle_beta   90.00
_cell.angle_gamma   90.00
#
_symmetry.space_group_name_H-M   'P 1'
#
loop_
_entity.id
_entity.type
_entity.pdbx_description
1 polymer ?
#
loop_
_entity_poly.entity_id
_entity_poly.type
_entity_poly.pdbx_seq_one_letter_code
_entity_poly.pdbx_strand_id
1 'polypeptide(L)'
;MRDRERKGKGKETPAGYHHEVKNRIKEKTLTMKPTKLSFAAAATISAALAAVAALYFFPTQQRQQKIFTAEELSLYNGTDAALPILLGILGSVFDVTKGKSHYGTGGGYNHFSGRDASRAFVSGNFTGDGLTDSLRDLSSTDVKSIVEWRDFYFKSYIFVGKLIGRYYDEQGNPTKYLKGVEAKAARGAQLLEKQKKEEAKQPSCNSRWSQDEGGKVWCDEGYPRLVQRPLEIALTGKMSKRCACFRQDQLNDPGLEVYSGCDPLSISCAV
;
A
#
# COMPACT_ATOMS: atom_id res chain seq x y z
N MET A 1 2.22 60.53 20.35
CA MET A 1 1.57 61.85 20.29
C MET A 1 0.35 61.81 19.37
N ARG A 2 -0.83 61.51 19.90
CA ARG A 2 -2.00 62.40 19.86
C ARG A 2 -3.19 61.65 20.48
N ASP A 3 -3.54 62.14 21.65
CA ASP A 3 -4.74 61.85 22.42
C ASP A 3 -6.02 62.18 21.65
N ARG A 4 -7.10 61.47 21.96
CA ARG A 4 -8.32 62.12 22.45
C ARG A 4 -9.28 61.13 23.11
N GLU A 5 -9.42 61.31 24.42
CA GLU A 5 -10.50 60.83 25.28
C GLU A 5 -11.86 61.46 24.90
N ARG A 6 -12.95 60.75 25.20
CA ARG A 6 -14.00 61.09 26.22
C ARG A 6 -15.19 60.14 26.05
N LYS A 7 -15.53 59.33 27.08
CA LYS A 7 -16.52 59.60 28.16
C LYS A 7 -17.93 59.89 27.60
N GLY A 8 -19.02 59.23 28.00
CA GLY A 8 -19.23 58.20 29.02
C GLY A 8 -20.74 58.05 29.36
N LYS A 9 -20.99 57.19 30.37
CA LYS A 9 -22.13 57.11 31.32
C LYS A 9 -23.57 56.84 30.82
N GLY A 10 -24.24 55.96 31.56
CA GLY A 10 -25.70 55.94 31.71
C GLY A 10 -26.25 54.58 32.13
N LYS A 11 -26.29 54.30 33.45
CA LYS A 11 -27.10 53.22 34.06
C LYS A 11 -28.55 53.70 34.14
N GLU A 12 -29.52 52.80 33.99
CA GLU A 12 -30.81 52.86 34.71
C GLU A 12 -31.65 51.59 34.47
N THR A 13 -31.96 50.88 35.55
CA THR A 13 -33.17 50.06 35.74
C THR A 13 -34.08 50.87 36.67
N PRO A 14 -35.42 50.80 36.59
CA PRO A 14 -36.10 49.93 37.57
C PRO A 14 -37.53 49.43 37.19
N ALA A 15 -38.02 48.51 38.04
CA ALA A 15 -39.40 48.33 38.54
C ALA A 15 -40.54 48.12 37.52
N GLY A 16 -41.40 47.11 37.63
CA GLY A 16 -42.15 46.64 38.80
C GLY A 16 -43.63 46.61 38.35
N TYR A 17 -44.32 45.46 38.34
CA TYR A 17 -45.07 44.89 39.47
C TYR A 17 -46.58 45.20 39.36
N HIS A 18 -47.40 44.18 39.67
CA HIS A 18 -48.88 44.16 39.87
C HIS A 18 -49.80 44.13 38.63
N HIS A 19 -50.45 42.98 38.35
CA HIS A 19 -51.75 42.45 38.88
C HIS A 19 -52.89 42.79 37.89
N GLU A 20 -53.30 41.83 37.06
CA GLU A 20 -54.46 40.93 37.28
C GLU A 20 -55.81 41.63 36.99
N VAL A 21 -56.63 41.02 36.11
CA VAL A 21 -58.09 40.79 36.25
C VAL A 21 -58.78 40.57 34.87
N LYS A 22 -59.10 39.29 34.65
CA LYS A 22 -60.34 38.67 34.10
C LYS A 22 -60.94 39.06 32.72
N ASN A 23 -60.92 38.03 31.86
CA ASN A 23 -62.03 37.40 31.10
C ASN A 23 -62.78 38.12 29.97
N ARG A 24 -62.67 37.52 28.76
CA ARG A 24 -63.75 37.28 27.76
C ARG A 24 -63.28 36.13 26.83
N ILE A 25 -63.72 34.87 26.97
CA ILE A 25 -64.88 34.22 26.29
C ILE A 25 -64.75 34.40 24.75
N LYS A 26 -64.57 33.40 23.85
CA LYS A 26 -65.14 32.04 23.71
C LYS A 26 -64.41 31.23 22.59
N GLU A 27 -64.48 29.90 22.73
CA GLU A 27 -64.55 28.86 21.68
C GLU A 27 -63.39 28.65 20.68
N LYS A 28 -62.69 27.51 20.87
CA LYS A 28 -62.52 26.47 19.82
C LYS A 28 -62.08 25.16 20.49
N THR A 29 -63.05 24.27 20.69
CA THR A 29 -62.84 22.89 21.13
C THR A 29 -62.34 22.07 19.94
N LEU A 30 -61.09 21.61 19.98
CA LEU A 30 -60.59 20.55 19.10
C LEU A 30 -60.22 19.35 19.97
N THR A 31 -60.90 18.23 19.75
CA THR A 31 -60.75 16.99 20.49
C THR A 31 -59.44 16.29 20.10
N MET A 32 -58.48 16.20 21.04
CA MET A 32 -57.31 15.32 20.91
C MET A 32 -57.73 13.87 21.14
N LYS A 33 -57.51 12.99 20.16
CA LYS A 33 -57.58 11.53 20.33
C LYS A 33 -56.27 11.02 20.96
N PRO A 34 -56.32 10.03 21.87
CA PRO A 34 -55.11 9.47 22.47
C PRO A 34 -54.36 8.60 21.45
N THR A 35 -53.15 8.99 21.09
CA THR A 35 -52.24 8.16 20.29
C THR A 35 -51.57 7.15 21.20
N LYS A 36 -51.77 5.85 20.92
CA LYS A 36 -51.06 4.76 21.62
C LYS A 36 -49.56 4.88 21.34
N LEU A 37 -48.76 5.07 22.39
CA LEU A 37 -47.30 5.02 22.32
C LEU A 37 -46.90 3.57 21.98
N SER A 38 -46.32 3.36 20.80
CA SER A 38 -45.89 2.02 20.35
C SER A 38 -44.59 1.63 21.04
N PHE A 39 -44.58 0.49 21.73
CA PHE A 39 -43.41 -0.10 22.41
C PHE A 39 -42.25 -0.45 21.45
N ALA A 40 -42.43 -0.33 20.14
CA ALA A 40 -41.39 -0.58 19.14
C ALA A 40 -40.21 0.42 19.20
N ALA A 41 -40.44 1.65 19.65
CA ALA A 41 -39.39 2.69 19.67
C ALA A 41 -38.33 2.48 20.79
N ALA A 42 -38.70 1.82 21.90
CA ALA A 42 -37.79 1.59 23.01
C ALA A 42 -36.80 0.43 22.74
N ALA A 43 -37.21 -0.56 21.94
CA ALA A 43 -36.37 -1.70 21.57
C ALA A 43 -35.28 -1.31 20.57
N THR A 44 -35.56 -0.38 19.64
CA THR A 44 -34.58 0.10 18.66
C THR A 44 -33.52 1.02 19.27
N ILE A 45 -33.90 1.87 20.22
CA ILE A 45 -32.96 2.73 20.95
C ILE A 45 -32.01 1.89 21.81
N SER A 46 -32.52 0.84 22.47
CA SER A 46 -31.71 -0.09 23.26
C SER A 46 -30.72 -0.88 22.40
N ALA A 47 -31.13 -1.35 21.23
CA ALA A 47 -30.25 -2.04 20.29
C ALA A 47 -29.18 -1.10 19.68
N ALA A 48 -29.55 0.15 19.35
CA ALA A 48 -28.62 1.16 18.88
C ALA A 48 -27.62 1.55 19.98
N LEU A 49 -28.06 1.73 21.22
CA LEU A 49 -27.19 2.00 22.36
C LEU A 49 -26.28 0.81 22.68
N ALA A 50 -26.75 -0.43 22.56
CA ALA A 50 -25.93 -1.63 22.72
C ALA A 50 -24.91 -1.80 21.58
N ALA A 51 -25.27 -1.46 20.34
CA ALA A 51 -24.35 -1.47 19.19
C ALA A 51 -23.31 -0.34 19.27
N VAL A 52 -23.73 0.85 19.71
CA VAL A 52 -22.85 2.00 19.95
C VAL A 52 -21.95 1.72 21.16
N ALA A 53 -22.50 1.16 22.24
CA ALA A 53 -21.71 0.69 23.37
C ALA A 53 -20.75 -0.41 22.95
N ALA A 54 -21.14 -1.39 22.11
CA ALA A 54 -20.23 -2.39 21.57
C ALA A 54 -19.11 -1.75 20.73
N LEU A 55 -19.42 -0.75 19.88
CA LEU A 55 -18.41 0.03 19.14
C LEU A 55 -17.47 0.82 20.07
N TYR A 56 -17.93 1.25 21.25
CA TYR A 56 -17.11 1.93 22.27
C TYR A 56 -16.47 0.98 23.31
N PHE A 57 -16.96 -0.25 23.46
CA PHE A 57 -16.51 -1.28 24.42
C PHE A 57 -15.69 -2.39 23.78
N PHE A 58 -15.61 -2.48 22.45
CA PHE A 58 -14.48 -3.17 21.83
C PHE A 58 -13.26 -2.35 22.23
N PRO A 59 -12.40 -2.86 23.14
CA PRO A 59 -11.12 -2.22 23.30
C PRO A 59 -10.52 -2.31 21.90
N THR A 60 -10.11 -1.17 21.34
CA THR A 60 -9.00 -1.21 20.41
C THR A 60 -7.84 -1.73 21.25
N GLN A 61 -7.77 -3.05 21.39
CA GLN A 61 -6.67 -3.71 22.02
C GLN A 61 -5.54 -3.39 21.07
N GLN A 62 -4.82 -2.30 21.38
CA GLN A 62 -3.54 -2.02 20.79
C GLN A 62 -2.74 -3.28 21.08
N ARG A 63 -2.70 -4.21 20.10
CA ARG A 63 -1.93 -5.43 20.21
C ARG A 63 -0.52 -4.95 20.48
N GLN A 64 -0.06 -5.17 21.71
CA GLN A 64 1.25 -4.72 22.12
C GLN A 64 2.23 -5.34 21.12
N GLN A 65 2.96 -4.49 20.41
CA GLN A 65 3.87 -4.92 19.36
C GLN A 65 4.94 -5.79 20.03
N LYS A 66 4.98 -7.08 19.68
CA LYS A 66 5.94 -8.01 20.27
C LYS A 66 7.29 -7.85 19.57
N ILE A 67 8.36 -7.98 20.35
CA ILE A 67 9.70 -8.20 19.81
C ILE A 67 9.92 -9.73 19.82
N PHE A 68 10.25 -10.28 18.65
CA PHE A 68 10.43 -11.71 18.44
C PHE A 68 11.92 -12.05 18.29
N THR A 69 12.35 -13.18 18.83
CA THR A 69 13.56 -13.86 18.33
C THR A 69 13.22 -14.74 17.11
N ALA A 70 14.24 -15.22 16.40
CA ALA A 70 14.03 -16.12 15.26
C ALA A 70 13.43 -17.46 15.71
N GLU A 71 13.86 -17.96 16.86
CA GLU A 71 13.38 -19.20 17.47
C GLU A 71 11.90 -19.07 17.84
N GLU A 72 11.51 -17.96 18.47
CA GLU A 72 10.11 -17.68 18.79
C GLU A 72 9.25 -17.57 17.52
N LEU A 73 9.71 -16.84 16.51
CA LEU A 73 8.97 -16.67 15.27
C LEU A 73 8.77 -18.02 14.55
N SER A 74 9.76 -18.93 14.63
CA SER A 74 9.73 -20.24 13.97
C SER A 74 8.59 -21.16 14.43
N LEU A 75 8.04 -20.93 15.62
CA LEU A 75 6.89 -21.66 16.15
C LEU A 75 5.60 -21.36 15.39
N TYR A 76 5.51 -20.19 14.75
CA TYR A 76 4.31 -19.70 14.06
C TYR A 76 4.33 -20.01 12.55
N ASN A 77 4.80 -21.19 12.20
CA ASN A 77 4.98 -21.65 10.81
C ASN A 77 3.71 -22.26 10.19
N GLY A 78 2.63 -22.37 10.96
CA GLY A 78 1.34 -22.91 10.53
C GLY A 78 1.17 -24.42 10.67
N THR A 79 2.11 -25.15 11.27
CA THR A 79 1.96 -26.58 11.57
C THR A 79 1.04 -26.84 12.76
N ASP A 80 1.03 -25.94 13.75
CA ASP A 80 0.11 -25.99 14.89
C ASP A 80 -1.15 -25.17 14.59
N ALA A 81 -2.31 -25.83 14.59
CA ALA A 81 -3.60 -25.19 14.34
C ALA A 81 -4.07 -24.27 15.48
N ALA A 82 -3.48 -24.38 16.68
CA ALA A 82 -3.76 -23.52 17.82
C ALA A 82 -2.99 -22.19 17.78
N LEU A 83 -1.94 -22.09 16.95
CA LEU A 83 -1.12 -20.89 16.81
C LEU A 83 -1.51 -20.08 15.56
N PRO A 84 -1.35 -18.74 15.59
CA PRO A 84 -1.44 -17.94 14.37
C PRO A 84 -0.27 -18.27 13.44
N ILE A 85 -0.44 -17.95 12.15
CA ILE A 85 0.62 -18.04 11.15
C ILE A 85 1.27 -16.68 11.06
N LEU A 86 2.57 -16.58 11.37
CA LEU A 86 3.31 -15.33 11.30
C LEU A 86 4.31 -15.35 10.15
N LEU A 87 4.57 -14.17 9.58
CA LEU A 87 5.51 -13.98 8.47
C LEU A 87 6.37 -12.75 8.74
N GLY A 88 7.68 -12.87 8.56
CA GLY A 88 8.65 -11.79 8.64
C GLY A 88 9.05 -11.25 7.26
N ILE A 89 9.13 -9.93 7.12
CA ILE A 89 9.72 -9.26 5.97
C ILE A 89 10.37 -7.93 6.41
N LEU A 90 11.66 -7.77 6.10
CA LEU A 90 12.53 -6.69 6.57
C LEU A 90 12.40 -6.50 8.09
N GLY A 91 12.36 -7.61 8.82
CA GLY A 91 12.19 -7.71 10.26
C GLY A 91 10.81 -7.27 10.77
N SER A 92 9.86 -6.90 9.91
CA SER A 92 8.49 -6.59 10.30
C SER A 92 7.67 -7.88 10.31
N VAL A 93 6.94 -8.15 11.40
CA VAL A 93 6.22 -9.41 11.60
C VAL A 93 4.72 -9.19 11.47
N PHE A 94 4.08 -10.00 10.63
CA PHE A 94 2.66 -9.92 10.31
C PHE A 94 1.95 -11.23 10.64
N ASP A 95 0.75 -11.13 11.19
CA ASP A 95 -0.19 -12.24 11.32
C ASP A 95 -0.93 -12.44 9.99
N VAL A 96 -0.54 -13.51 9.30
CA VAL A 96 -1.03 -13.91 7.99
C VAL A 96 -2.07 -15.04 8.08
N THR A 97 -2.63 -15.29 9.26
CA THR A 97 -3.62 -16.36 9.50
C THR A 97 -4.86 -16.21 8.61
N LYS A 98 -5.26 -14.98 8.25
CA LYS A 98 -6.32 -14.71 7.27
C LYS A 98 -6.07 -15.39 5.91
N GLY A 99 -4.80 -15.58 5.53
CA GLY A 99 -4.35 -16.27 4.32
C GLY A 99 -3.95 -17.73 4.56
N LYS A 100 -4.55 -18.45 5.51
CA LYS A 100 -4.16 -19.82 5.87
C LYS A 100 -4.09 -20.80 4.68
N SER A 101 -4.93 -20.65 3.66
CA SER A 101 -4.86 -21.46 2.42
C SER A 101 -3.55 -21.28 1.64
N HIS A 102 -2.89 -20.14 1.82
CA HIS A 102 -1.64 -19.78 1.15
C HIS A 102 -0.42 -20.08 2.01
N TYR A 103 -0.48 -19.71 3.29
CA TYR A 103 0.69 -19.73 4.20
C TYR A 103 0.67 -20.91 5.18
N GLY A 104 -0.47 -21.58 5.37
CA GLY A 104 -0.57 -22.78 6.21
C GLY A 104 0.00 -24.01 5.50
N THR A 105 0.10 -25.12 6.25
CA THR A 105 0.57 -26.41 5.73
C THR A 105 -0.14 -26.78 4.42
N GLY A 106 0.65 -27.12 3.39
CA GLY A 106 0.16 -27.47 2.05
C GLY A 106 -0.12 -26.27 1.12
N GLY A 107 -0.06 -25.03 1.63
CA GLY A 107 -0.18 -23.82 0.82
C GLY A 107 1.11 -23.50 0.06
N GLY A 108 0.99 -22.96 -1.15
CA GLY A 108 2.13 -22.66 -2.03
C GLY A 108 3.12 -21.62 -1.49
N TYR A 109 2.74 -20.85 -0.46
CA TYR A 109 3.57 -19.84 0.19
C TYR A 109 3.93 -20.21 1.63
N ASN A 110 3.75 -21.48 2.05
CA ASN A 110 4.06 -21.92 3.40
C ASN A 110 5.54 -21.73 3.80
N HIS A 111 6.46 -21.72 2.82
CA HIS A 111 7.90 -21.48 3.05
C HIS A 111 8.23 -20.14 3.72
N PHE A 112 7.32 -19.15 3.65
CA PHE A 112 7.49 -17.85 4.30
C PHE A 112 7.07 -17.84 5.78
N SER A 113 6.31 -18.83 6.21
CA SER A 113 5.73 -18.87 7.56
C SER A 113 6.80 -19.15 8.62
N GLY A 114 6.71 -18.45 9.74
CA GLY A 114 7.59 -18.57 10.89
C GLY A 114 9.03 -18.07 10.66
N ARG A 115 9.28 -17.22 9.66
CA ARG A 115 10.63 -16.68 9.41
C ARG A 115 10.62 -15.34 8.69
N ASP A 116 11.79 -14.70 8.62
CA ASP A 116 12.05 -13.65 7.65
C ASP A 116 12.75 -14.24 6.42
N ALA A 117 12.03 -14.24 5.30
CA ALA A 117 12.53 -14.68 3.99
C ALA A 117 12.49 -13.53 2.97
N SER A 118 12.90 -12.32 3.39
CA SER A 118 12.88 -11.10 2.57
C SER A 118 13.45 -11.29 1.16
N ARG A 119 14.52 -12.07 0.99
CA ARG A 119 15.14 -12.33 -0.33
C ARG A 119 14.23 -13.12 -1.28
N ALA A 120 13.41 -14.02 -0.75
CA ALA A 120 12.57 -14.90 -1.55
C ALA A 120 11.45 -14.14 -2.30
N PHE A 121 11.05 -12.96 -1.82
CA PHE A 121 10.02 -12.11 -2.44
C PHE A 121 10.38 -11.60 -3.85
N VAL A 122 11.66 -11.56 -4.19
CA VAL A 122 12.14 -11.11 -5.51
C VAL A 122 12.90 -12.19 -6.25
N SER A 123 13.59 -13.07 -5.54
CA SER A 123 14.36 -14.15 -6.18
C SER A 123 13.49 -15.31 -6.66
N GLY A 124 12.32 -15.54 -6.05
CA GLY A 124 11.50 -16.73 -6.31
C GLY A 124 12.15 -18.04 -5.87
N ASN A 125 13.32 -18.00 -5.21
CA ASN A 125 13.97 -19.17 -4.65
C ASN A 125 13.39 -19.45 -3.25
N PHE A 126 12.52 -20.45 -3.17
CA PHE A 126 11.87 -20.88 -1.91
C PHE A 126 12.59 -22.05 -1.22
N THR A 127 13.86 -22.28 -1.56
CA THR A 127 14.64 -23.41 -1.02
C THR A 127 15.93 -22.93 -0.38
N GLY A 128 16.41 -23.67 0.62
CA GLY A 128 17.74 -23.51 1.23
C GLY A 128 18.15 -22.06 1.49
N ASP A 129 19.14 -21.60 0.72
CA ASP A 129 19.77 -20.28 0.79
C ASP A 129 18.88 -19.11 0.33
N GLY A 130 17.79 -19.40 -0.41
CA GLY A 130 16.81 -18.41 -0.85
C GLY A 130 15.90 -17.91 0.27
N LEU A 131 15.63 -18.75 1.29
CA LEU A 131 14.80 -18.42 2.46
C LEU A 131 15.61 -17.68 3.54
N THR A 132 16.14 -16.52 3.16
CA THR A 132 16.99 -15.69 4.02
C THR A 132 16.50 -14.24 4.09
N ASP A 133 16.85 -13.59 5.19
CA ASP A 133 16.64 -12.18 5.43
C ASP A 133 17.66 -11.29 4.68
N SER A 134 18.72 -11.87 4.11
CA SER A 134 19.84 -11.12 3.51
C SER A 134 19.54 -10.58 2.11
N LEU A 135 19.73 -9.27 1.94
CA LEU A 135 19.56 -8.56 0.65
C LEU A 135 20.89 -8.30 -0.07
N ARG A 136 21.95 -8.99 0.33
CA ARG A 136 23.25 -8.88 -0.34
C ARG A 136 23.11 -9.19 -1.82
N ASP A 137 23.79 -8.39 -2.63
CA ASP A 137 23.89 -8.53 -4.09
C ASP A 137 22.59 -8.32 -4.85
N LEU A 138 21.50 -7.95 -4.16
CA LEU A 138 20.29 -7.48 -4.81
C LEU A 138 20.46 -6.08 -5.37
N SER A 139 19.78 -5.79 -6.46
CA SER A 139 19.81 -4.46 -7.06
C SER A 139 19.03 -3.42 -6.25
N SER A 140 19.10 -2.14 -6.64
CA SER A 140 18.30 -1.10 -5.96
C SER A 140 16.80 -1.25 -6.23
N THR A 141 16.42 -1.75 -7.40
CA THR A 141 15.02 -2.02 -7.75
C THR A 141 14.47 -3.26 -7.09
N ASP A 142 15.26 -4.32 -6.95
CA ASP A 142 14.83 -5.50 -6.19
C ASP A 142 14.57 -5.13 -4.73
N VAL A 143 15.47 -4.37 -4.12
CA VAL A 143 15.29 -3.88 -2.76
C VAL A 143 14.06 -2.98 -2.64
N LYS A 144 13.79 -2.12 -3.62
CA LYS A 144 12.53 -1.36 -3.69
C LYS A 144 11.31 -2.28 -3.71
N SER A 145 11.31 -3.32 -4.54
CA SER A 145 10.20 -4.27 -4.61
C SER A 145 9.96 -5.00 -3.28
N ILE A 146 11.02 -5.35 -2.54
CA ILE A 146 10.87 -5.95 -1.19
C ILE A 146 10.23 -4.95 -0.21
N VAL A 147 10.62 -3.68 -0.25
CA VAL A 147 9.98 -2.63 0.56
C VAL A 147 8.50 -2.48 0.19
N GLU A 148 8.15 -2.51 -1.09
CA GLU A 148 6.75 -2.47 -1.55
C GLU A 148 5.96 -3.70 -1.09
N TRP A 149 6.57 -4.89 -1.06
CA TRP A 149 5.96 -6.07 -0.46
C TRP A 149 5.67 -5.87 1.03
N ARG A 150 6.64 -5.35 1.79
CA ARG A 150 6.41 -5.03 3.21
C ARG A 150 5.25 -4.05 3.38
N ASP A 151 5.19 -3.01 2.55
CA ASP A 151 4.12 -2.01 2.59
C ASP A 151 2.75 -2.61 2.21
N PHE A 152 2.73 -3.58 1.30
CA PHE A 152 1.54 -4.38 1.03
C PHE A 152 1.10 -5.17 2.28
N TYR A 153 2.02 -5.82 3.00
CA TYR A 153 1.68 -6.54 4.23
C TYR A 153 1.12 -5.62 5.32
N PHE A 154 1.67 -4.41 5.47
CA PHE A 154 1.10 -3.39 6.36
C PHE A 154 -0.34 -3.02 6.02
N LYS A 155 -0.72 -3.05 4.74
CA LYS A 155 -2.08 -2.73 4.28
C LYS A 155 -3.03 -3.94 4.37
N SER A 156 -2.51 -5.15 4.20
CA SER A 156 -3.33 -6.35 3.98
C SER A 156 -3.43 -7.29 5.18
N TYR A 157 -2.50 -7.19 6.14
CA TYR A 157 -2.39 -8.09 7.28
C TYR A 157 -2.18 -7.33 8.60
N ILE A 158 -2.30 -8.04 9.71
CA ILE A 158 -2.16 -7.43 11.04
C ILE A 158 -0.67 -7.37 11.37
N PHE A 159 -0.12 -6.17 11.51
CA PHE A 159 1.22 -5.98 12.05
C PHE A 159 1.22 -6.36 13.54
N VAL A 160 2.05 -7.33 13.93
CA VAL A 160 2.09 -7.86 15.30
C VAL A 160 3.41 -7.59 16.02
N GLY A 161 4.45 -7.17 15.30
CA GLY A 161 5.73 -6.92 15.95
C GLY A 161 6.93 -6.83 15.03
N LYS A 162 8.11 -6.93 15.64
CA LYS A 162 9.41 -6.84 14.95
C LYS A 162 10.28 -8.04 15.33
N LEU A 163 11.12 -8.47 14.40
CA LEU A 163 12.08 -9.54 14.58
C LEU A 163 13.45 -8.94 14.91
N ILE A 164 14.05 -9.38 16.02
CA ILE A 164 15.42 -9.04 16.41
C ILE A 164 16.38 -9.61 15.36
N GLY A 165 17.35 -8.79 14.94
CA GLY A 165 18.44 -9.24 14.10
C GLY A 165 18.91 -8.15 13.15
N ARG A 166 18.89 -8.45 11.85
CA ARG A 166 19.48 -7.57 10.82
C ARG A 166 18.80 -6.20 10.76
N TYR A 167 17.48 -6.15 10.91
CA TYR A 167 16.68 -4.95 10.65
C TYR A 167 16.31 -4.16 11.90
N TYR A 168 16.13 -4.86 13.02
CA TYR A 168 15.79 -4.27 14.31
C TYR A 168 16.67 -4.82 15.42
N ASP A 169 17.02 -3.99 16.40
CA ASP A 169 17.71 -4.43 17.61
C ASP A 169 16.75 -5.06 18.65
N GLU A 170 17.29 -5.46 19.80
CA GLU A 170 16.53 -6.07 20.91
C GLU A 170 15.43 -5.16 21.48
N GLN A 171 15.56 -3.85 21.30
CA GLN A 171 14.58 -2.85 21.73
C GLN A 171 13.60 -2.50 20.60
N GLY A 172 13.73 -3.11 19.43
CA GLY A 172 12.89 -2.86 18.26
C GLY A 172 13.23 -1.57 17.51
N ASN A 173 14.40 -0.96 17.74
CA ASN A 173 14.85 0.20 16.99
C ASN A 173 15.44 -0.21 15.64
N PRO A 174 15.25 0.61 14.59
CA PRO A 174 15.78 0.31 13.26
C PRO A 174 17.31 0.38 13.24
N THR A 175 17.95 -0.69 12.75
CA THR A 175 19.41 -0.74 12.62
C THR A 175 19.91 0.14 11.46
N LYS A 176 21.23 0.35 11.39
CA LYS A 176 21.87 0.98 10.22
C LYS A 176 21.57 0.22 8.92
N TYR A 177 21.42 -1.11 8.99
CA TYR A 177 21.11 -1.93 7.83
C TYR A 177 19.73 -1.61 7.28
N LEU A 178 18.69 -1.54 8.14
CA LEU A 178 17.34 -1.17 7.70
C LEU A 178 17.32 0.24 7.07
N LYS A 179 18.00 1.21 7.68
CA LYS A 179 18.15 2.56 7.10
C LYS A 179 18.81 2.51 5.71
N GLY A 180 19.82 1.67 5.54
CA GLY A 180 20.47 1.43 4.25
C GLY A 180 19.54 0.80 3.22
N VAL A 181 18.66 -0.11 3.64
CA VAL A 181 17.61 -0.70 2.80
C VAL A 181 16.63 0.36 2.32
N GLU A 182 16.14 1.23 3.20
CA GLU A 182 15.24 2.33 2.81
C GLU A 182 15.91 3.29 1.81
N ALA A 183 17.17 3.68 2.07
CA ALA A 183 17.92 4.54 1.16
C ALA A 183 18.15 3.89 -0.21
N LYS A 184 18.45 2.58 -0.23
CA LYS A 184 18.64 1.82 -1.47
C LYS A 184 17.32 1.65 -2.24
N ALA A 185 16.21 1.42 -1.55
CA ALA A 185 14.88 1.39 -2.16
C ALA A 185 14.51 2.77 -2.77
N ALA A 186 14.79 3.86 -2.06
CA ALA A 186 14.57 5.22 -2.56
C ALA A 186 15.39 5.49 -3.83
N ARG A 187 16.67 5.06 -3.87
CA ARG A 187 17.49 5.11 -5.08
C ARG A 187 16.88 4.29 -6.22
N GLY A 188 16.38 3.08 -5.94
CA GLY A 188 15.68 2.24 -6.91
C GLY A 188 14.47 2.95 -7.52
N ALA A 189 13.69 3.67 -6.70
CA ALA A 189 12.54 4.43 -7.16
C ALA A 189 12.95 5.58 -8.09
N GLN A 190 13.99 6.33 -7.72
CA GLN A 190 14.53 7.41 -8.55
C GLN A 190 15.05 6.91 -9.90
N LEU A 191 15.74 5.76 -9.91
CA LEU A 191 16.26 5.17 -11.15
C LEU A 191 15.14 4.68 -12.07
N LEU A 192 14.09 4.06 -11.53
CA LEU A 192 12.90 3.69 -12.32
C LEU A 192 12.17 4.90 -12.88
N GLU A 193 12.00 5.96 -12.08
CA GLU A 193 11.36 7.19 -12.56
C GLU A 193 12.19 7.85 -13.67
N LYS A 194 13.52 7.87 -13.52
CA LYS A 194 14.43 8.36 -14.56
C LYS A 194 14.32 7.53 -15.83
N GLN A 195 14.34 6.19 -15.73
CA GLN A 195 14.16 5.31 -16.88
C GLN A 195 12.82 5.56 -17.57
N LYS A 196 11.73 5.68 -16.81
CA LYS A 196 10.40 5.99 -17.36
C LYS A 196 10.40 7.32 -18.13
N LYS A 197 11.02 8.37 -17.59
CA LYS A 197 11.12 9.68 -18.26
C LYS A 197 11.94 9.61 -19.54
N GLU A 198 13.04 8.87 -19.55
CA GLU A 198 13.86 8.67 -20.75
C GLU A 198 13.13 7.83 -21.80
N GLU A 199 12.48 6.74 -21.40
CA GLU A 199 11.72 5.88 -22.31
C GLU A 199 10.50 6.61 -22.89
N ALA A 200 9.84 7.50 -22.13
CA ALA A 200 8.71 8.30 -22.60
C ALA A 200 9.07 9.29 -23.73
N LYS A 201 10.36 9.61 -23.92
CA LYS A 201 10.80 10.43 -25.06
C LYS A 201 10.66 9.72 -26.41
N GLN A 202 10.58 8.38 -26.41
CA GLN A 202 10.45 7.58 -27.62
C GLN A 202 9.32 6.54 -27.49
N PRO A 203 8.26 6.63 -28.30
CA PRO A 203 7.09 5.74 -28.19
C PRO A 203 7.49 4.27 -28.30
N SER A 204 6.88 3.42 -27.47
CA SER A 204 7.03 1.96 -27.57
C SER A 204 6.31 1.44 -28.81
N CYS A 205 6.79 0.34 -29.37
CA CYS A 205 6.07 -0.37 -30.41
C CYS A 205 4.80 -1.02 -29.87
N ASN A 206 3.80 -1.17 -30.74
CA ASN A 206 2.72 -2.11 -30.52
C ASN A 206 3.26 -3.54 -30.65
N SER A 207 2.65 -4.49 -29.94
CA SER A 207 3.04 -5.89 -29.97
C SER A 207 1.84 -6.82 -29.88
N ARG A 208 1.89 -7.94 -30.61
CA ARG A 208 0.92 -9.04 -30.54
C ARG A 208 1.67 -10.36 -30.54
N TRP A 209 1.13 -11.35 -29.85
CA TRP A 209 1.59 -12.73 -29.94
C TRP A 209 0.40 -13.66 -30.18
N SER A 210 0.60 -14.68 -31.02
CA SER A 210 -0.33 -15.80 -31.16
C SER A 210 0.46 -17.11 -31.25
N GLN A 211 -0.19 -18.24 -30.95
CA GLN A 211 0.45 -19.54 -30.99
C GLN A 211 0.86 -19.93 -32.43
N ASP A 212 0.05 -19.57 -33.42
CA ASP A 212 0.23 -19.97 -34.82
C ASP A 212 1.16 -19.04 -35.60
N GLU A 213 1.17 -17.74 -35.28
CA GLU A 213 1.90 -16.71 -36.04
C GLU A 213 3.13 -16.17 -35.31
N GLY A 214 3.33 -16.55 -34.04
CA GLY A 214 4.43 -16.08 -33.21
C GLY A 214 4.26 -14.63 -32.77
N GLY A 215 5.38 -13.97 -32.46
CA GLY A 215 5.42 -12.59 -32.04
C GLY A 215 5.46 -11.62 -33.23
N LYS A 216 4.76 -10.50 -33.11
CA LYS A 216 4.82 -9.39 -34.07
C LYS A 216 4.86 -8.07 -33.35
N VAL A 217 5.70 -7.16 -33.83
CA VAL A 217 5.75 -5.76 -33.40
C VAL A 217 5.49 -4.82 -34.57
N TRP A 218 4.90 -3.67 -34.31
CA TRP A 218 4.68 -2.64 -35.33
C TRP A 218 4.60 -1.24 -34.73
N CYS A 219 4.68 -0.25 -35.61
CA CYS A 219 4.52 1.16 -35.29
C CYS A 219 3.39 1.72 -36.14
N ASP A 220 2.45 2.43 -35.51
CA ASP A 220 1.40 3.14 -36.25
C ASP A 220 2.00 4.30 -37.03
N GLU A 221 3.02 4.95 -36.45
CA GLU A 221 3.85 5.96 -37.08
C GLU A 221 5.33 5.58 -36.95
N GLY A 222 6.02 5.44 -38.09
CA GLY A 222 7.46 5.14 -38.14
C GLY A 222 7.80 3.65 -38.20
N TYR A 223 9.01 3.31 -37.75
CA TYR A 223 9.62 2.00 -37.93
C TYR A 223 10.11 1.43 -36.60
N PRO A 224 9.82 0.15 -36.28
CA PRO A 224 10.25 -0.48 -35.05
C PRO A 224 11.77 -0.66 -35.03
N ARG A 225 12.39 -0.29 -33.90
CA ARG A 225 13.81 -0.53 -33.60
C ARG A 225 13.99 -1.10 -32.21
N LEU A 226 14.94 -2.02 -32.09
CA LEU A 226 15.45 -2.49 -30.81
C LEU A 226 16.45 -1.46 -30.28
N VAL A 227 16.21 -0.96 -29.07
CA VAL A 227 17.09 -0.02 -28.38
C VAL A 227 17.44 -0.55 -27.01
N GLN A 228 18.70 -0.39 -26.61
CA GLN A 228 19.16 -0.78 -25.29
C GLN A 228 18.51 0.09 -24.22
N ARG A 229 18.27 -0.47 -23.03
CA ARG A 229 17.83 0.30 -21.86
C ARG A 229 19.06 0.74 -21.05
N PRO A 230 19.57 1.97 -21.23
CA PRO A 230 20.87 2.36 -20.68
C PRO A 230 20.92 2.37 -19.15
N LEU A 231 19.79 2.62 -18.49
CA LEU A 231 19.71 2.60 -17.02
C LEU A 231 19.48 1.21 -16.43
N GLU A 232 19.17 0.22 -17.26
CA GLU A 232 18.81 -1.11 -16.78
C GLU A 232 19.99 -1.85 -16.15
N ILE A 233 21.22 -1.68 -16.65
CA ILE A 233 22.39 -2.29 -16.01
C ILE A 233 22.52 -1.82 -14.56
N ALA A 234 22.34 -0.51 -14.34
CA ALA A 234 22.39 0.05 -12.99
C ALA A 234 21.23 -0.44 -12.10
N LEU A 235 20.15 -0.92 -12.72
CA LEU A 235 18.97 -1.44 -12.06
C LEU A 235 18.97 -2.94 -11.85
N THR A 236 19.52 -3.76 -12.73
CA THR A 236 19.35 -5.22 -12.69
C THR A 236 20.67 -5.96 -12.83
N GLY A 237 21.76 -5.25 -13.15
CA GLY A 237 23.02 -5.84 -13.57
C GLY A 237 22.94 -6.51 -14.96
N LYS A 238 21.81 -6.37 -15.66
CA LYS A 238 21.58 -7.00 -16.97
C LYS A 238 21.37 -5.94 -18.05
N MET A 239 21.81 -6.30 -19.25
CA MET A 239 21.46 -5.59 -20.47
C MET A 239 20.15 -6.16 -21.03
N SER A 240 19.16 -5.32 -21.29
CA SER A 240 18.06 -5.68 -22.17
C SER A 240 17.78 -4.60 -23.22
N LYS A 241 16.98 -4.99 -24.20
CA LYS A 241 16.50 -4.13 -25.28
C LYS A 241 14.99 -3.99 -25.19
N ARG A 242 14.48 -2.87 -25.67
CA ARG A 242 13.04 -2.63 -25.88
C ARG A 242 12.78 -2.27 -27.33
N CYS A 243 11.55 -2.47 -27.78
CA CYS A 243 11.11 -1.90 -29.05
C CYS A 243 10.70 -0.43 -28.85
N ALA A 244 11.11 0.44 -29.77
CA ALA A 244 10.63 1.80 -29.88
C ALA A 244 10.42 2.19 -31.35
N CYS A 245 9.45 3.07 -31.62
CA CYS A 245 9.10 3.50 -32.96
C CYS A 245 9.87 4.76 -33.34
N PHE A 246 10.64 4.73 -34.43
CA PHE A 246 11.43 5.86 -34.92
C PHE A 246 10.92 6.35 -36.26
N ARG A 247 10.97 7.66 -36.49
CA ARG A 247 10.70 8.22 -37.81
C ARG A 247 11.86 7.98 -38.77
N GLN A 248 11.61 8.16 -40.06
CA GLN A 248 12.61 7.93 -41.10
C GLN A 248 13.88 8.77 -40.93
N ASP A 249 13.74 10.03 -40.48
CA ASP A 249 14.84 10.96 -40.21
C ASP A 249 15.74 10.52 -39.05
N GLN A 250 15.25 9.64 -38.18
CA GLN A 250 15.95 9.19 -36.96
C GLN A 250 16.61 7.82 -37.13
N LEU A 251 16.43 7.12 -38.26
CA LEU A 251 16.90 5.74 -38.43
C LEU A 251 18.42 5.59 -38.44
N ASN A 252 19.15 6.69 -38.60
CA ASN A 252 20.60 6.75 -38.58
C ASN A 252 21.16 7.03 -37.17
N ASP A 253 20.30 7.20 -36.16
CA ASP A 253 20.76 7.40 -34.78
C ASP A 253 21.55 6.17 -34.29
N PRO A 254 22.61 6.35 -33.50
CA PRO A 254 23.44 5.25 -33.03
C PRO A 254 22.68 4.37 -32.02
N GLY A 255 22.97 3.05 -32.06
CA GLY A 255 22.39 2.09 -31.11
C GLY A 255 20.97 1.62 -31.46
N LEU A 256 20.47 1.96 -32.65
CA LEU A 256 19.24 1.40 -33.21
C LEU A 256 19.54 0.08 -33.92
N GLU A 257 18.84 -0.98 -33.52
CA GLU A 257 18.97 -2.30 -34.13
C GLU A 257 17.67 -2.70 -34.85
N VAL A 258 17.82 -3.31 -36.04
CA VAL A 258 16.71 -3.87 -36.80
C VAL A 258 16.47 -5.32 -36.33
N TYR A 259 15.21 -5.74 -36.28
CA TYR A 259 14.87 -7.12 -35.99
C TYR A 259 15.46 -8.07 -37.02
N SER A 260 15.96 -9.23 -36.57
CA SER A 260 16.55 -10.24 -37.44
C SER A 260 15.57 -10.66 -38.53
N GLY A 261 15.98 -10.55 -39.80
CA GLY A 261 15.13 -10.90 -40.95
C GLY A 261 14.04 -9.88 -41.30
N CYS A 262 13.99 -8.73 -40.63
CA CYS A 262 13.04 -7.67 -40.97
C CYS A 262 13.67 -6.65 -41.94
N ASP A 263 12.88 -6.19 -42.92
CA ASP A 263 13.28 -5.09 -43.79
C ASP A 263 13.48 -3.80 -42.95
N PRO A 264 14.59 -3.05 -43.12
CA PRO A 264 14.85 -1.83 -42.34
C PRO A 264 13.74 -0.78 -42.44
N LEU A 265 13.00 -0.72 -43.55
CA LEU A 265 11.88 0.20 -43.77
C LEU A 265 10.52 -0.49 -43.60
N SER A 266 10.46 -1.67 -42.99
CA SER A 266 9.19 -2.26 -42.61
C SER A 266 8.60 -1.55 -41.40
N ILE A 267 7.31 -1.22 -41.47
CA ILE A 267 6.54 -0.70 -40.33
C ILE A 267 6.15 -1.80 -39.33
N SER A 268 6.41 -3.07 -39.66
CA SER A 268 6.13 -4.21 -38.80
C SER A 268 7.14 -5.35 -38.96
N CYS A 269 7.54 -5.97 -37.85
CA CYS A 269 8.52 -7.05 -37.82
C CYS A 269 7.99 -8.25 -37.02
N ALA A 270 8.33 -9.46 -37.48
CA ALA A 270 8.19 -10.68 -36.66
C ALA A 270 9.27 -10.70 -35.56
N VAL A 271 8.95 -11.26 -34.40
CA VAL A 271 9.83 -11.32 -33.21
C VAL A 271 9.83 -12.69 -32.54
#